data_AF-A0A6I7N528-F1
#
_entry.id   AF-A0A6I7N528-F1
#
_cell.length_a   1.000
_cell.length_b   1.000
_cell.length_c   1.000
_cell.angle_alpha   90.00
_cell.angle_beta   90.00
_cell.angle_gamma   90.00
#
_symmetry.space_group_name_H-M   'P 1'
#
loop_
_entity.id
_entity.type
_entity.pdbx_description
1 polymer ?
#
loop_
_entity_poly.entity_id
_entity_poly.type
_entity_poly.pdbx_seq_one_letter_code
_entity_poly.pdbx_strand_id
1 'polypeptide(L)'
;MKNIIPSTLIFAALAISGCAMDNQPSADNFERISTEAQFVEVMQRGAVLGGGGIVTLSENRWTVIRDDSLVAEGTWEWDAGRWCRTGSMATGAQLERECQIYEISGNQLRITSPGNRVQLAELIQS
;
A
#
# COMPACT_ATOMS: atom_id res chain seq x y z
N MET A 1 38.47 16.50 65.05
CA MET A 1 39.42 15.47 64.59
C MET A 1 38.64 14.20 64.27
N LYS A 2 38.87 13.62 63.08
CA LYS A 2 38.48 12.26 62.62
C LYS A 2 36.96 11.94 62.60
N ASN A 3 36.28 11.97 61.44
CA ASN A 3 36.22 11.03 60.30
C ASN A 3 35.48 9.69 60.57
N ILE A 4 34.71 9.26 59.54
CA ILE A 4 34.30 7.87 59.15
C ILE A 4 32.90 7.43 59.66
N ILE A 5 31.89 6.96 58.88
CA ILE A 5 31.57 6.69 57.45
C ILE A 5 30.02 6.72 57.35
N PRO A 6 29.40 7.24 56.27
CA PRO A 6 27.95 7.11 56.03
C PRO A 6 27.58 5.73 55.46
N SER A 7 26.66 5.01 56.11
CA SER A 7 26.08 3.76 55.61
C SER A 7 25.04 4.03 54.53
N THR A 8 25.49 3.84 53.29
CA THR A 8 24.72 3.75 52.06
C THR A 8 23.62 2.67 52.14
N LEU A 9 22.36 3.06 51.94
CA LEU A 9 21.29 2.15 51.51
C LEU A 9 20.86 2.58 50.11
N ILE A 10 21.31 1.80 49.12
CA ILE A 10 20.87 1.83 47.72
C ILE A 10 19.51 1.15 47.68
N PHE A 11 18.45 1.89 47.32
CA PHE A 11 17.22 1.31 46.80
C PHE A 11 17.21 1.50 45.28
N ALA A 12 17.55 0.45 44.56
CA ALA A 12 17.36 0.36 43.12
C ALA A 12 15.89 0.09 42.83
N ALA A 13 15.14 1.12 42.44
CA ALA A 13 13.83 0.96 41.82
C ALA A 13 14.02 0.97 40.30
N LEU A 14 14.24 -0.22 39.72
CA LEU A 14 14.06 -0.45 38.28
C LEU A 14 12.55 -0.43 37.99
N ALA A 15 12.00 0.75 37.69
CA ALA A 15 10.74 0.84 36.97
C ALA A 15 11.01 0.51 35.51
N ILE A 16 10.81 -0.75 35.14
CA ILE A 16 10.76 -1.19 33.75
C ILE A 16 9.47 -0.61 33.16
N SER A 17 9.50 0.66 32.74
CA SER A 17 8.42 1.27 31.97
C SER A 17 8.57 0.84 30.52
N GLY A 18 8.43 -0.45 30.28
CA GLY A 18 8.42 -1.08 28.98
C GLY A 18 6.99 -1.47 28.60
N CYS A 19 6.66 -1.21 27.34
CA CYS A 19 5.47 -1.66 26.62
C CYS A 19 4.19 -0.84 26.84
N ALA A 20 4.15 0.32 26.19
CA ALA A 20 2.97 0.69 25.41
C ALA A 20 3.47 1.26 24.08
N MET A 21 3.83 0.36 23.14
CA MET A 21 3.68 0.73 21.74
C MET A 21 2.18 0.87 21.53
N ASP A 22 1.69 2.09 21.70
CA ASP A 22 0.43 2.55 21.12
C ASP A 22 0.56 2.42 19.60
N ASN A 23 0.45 1.20 19.11
CA ASN A 23 -0.05 0.96 17.75
C ASN A 23 -1.56 1.14 17.82
N GLN A 24 -1.98 2.35 18.18
CA GLN A 24 -3.35 2.77 17.95
C GLN A 24 -3.48 2.76 16.42
N PRO A 25 -4.28 1.86 15.81
CA PRO A 25 -4.45 1.86 14.37
C PRO A 25 -5.01 3.25 14.06
N SER A 26 -4.20 4.07 13.40
CA SER A 26 -4.64 5.38 12.96
C SER A 26 -5.88 5.13 12.10
N ALA A 27 -6.89 6.00 12.20
CA ALA A 27 -7.86 6.11 11.13
C ALA A 27 -7.06 6.17 9.82
N ASP A 28 -7.17 5.16 8.96
CA ASP A 28 -6.21 4.92 7.89
C ASP A 28 -6.03 6.21 7.09
N ASN A 29 -4.89 6.88 7.29
CA ASN A 29 -4.55 8.14 6.63
C ASN A 29 -4.13 7.78 5.22
N PHE A 30 -5.11 7.46 4.38
CA PHE A 30 -4.90 7.23 2.97
C PHE A 30 -4.55 8.55 2.30
N GLU A 31 -3.34 8.63 1.76
CA GLU A 31 -2.87 9.77 0.99
C GLU A 31 -3.18 9.55 -0.48
N ARG A 32 -3.81 10.54 -1.11
CA ARG A 32 -4.16 10.46 -2.53
C ARG A 32 -2.90 10.55 -3.40
N ILE A 33 -2.76 9.59 -4.30
CA ILE A 33 -1.76 9.65 -5.38
C ILE A 33 -2.32 10.59 -6.46
N SER A 34 -1.61 11.69 -6.71
CA SER A 34 -2.09 12.79 -7.58
C SER A 34 -1.28 12.95 -8.86
N THR A 35 -0.08 12.37 -8.93
CA THR A 35 0.83 12.47 -10.08
C THR A 35 1.16 11.10 -10.64
N GLU A 36 1.45 11.06 -11.95
CA GLU A 36 1.86 9.83 -12.64
C GLU A 36 3.13 9.24 -12.05
N ALA A 37 4.11 10.08 -11.73
CA ALA A 37 5.38 9.65 -11.16
C ALA A 37 5.19 8.89 -9.82
N GLN A 38 4.38 9.43 -8.91
CA GLN A 38 4.05 8.78 -7.64
C GLN A 38 3.33 7.45 -7.88
N PHE A 39 2.41 7.41 -8.83
CA PHE A 39 1.68 6.18 -9.16
C PHE A 39 2.61 5.09 -9.67
N VAL A 40 3.49 5.43 -10.62
CA VAL A 40 4.47 4.49 -11.18
C VAL A 40 5.41 3.97 -10.10
N GLU A 41 5.96 4.86 -9.25
CA GLU A 41 6.84 4.47 -8.13
C GLU A 41 6.15 3.47 -7.19
N VAL A 42 4.89 3.73 -6.82
CA VAL A 42 4.09 2.84 -5.96
C VAL A 42 3.84 1.49 -6.64
N MET A 43 3.46 1.50 -7.91
CA MET A 43 3.06 0.29 -8.62
C MET A 43 4.24 -0.55 -9.13
N GLN A 44 5.45 0.01 -9.20
CA GLN A 44 6.68 -0.76 -9.47
C GLN A 44 6.96 -1.83 -8.41
N ARG A 45 6.42 -1.65 -7.20
CA ARG A 45 6.47 -2.67 -6.14
C ARG A 45 5.59 -3.89 -6.45
N GLY A 46 4.63 -3.76 -7.36
CA GLY A 46 3.57 -4.73 -7.59
C GLY A 46 2.45 -4.61 -6.56
N ALA A 47 1.21 -4.81 -7.01
CA ALA A 47 0.02 -4.74 -6.16
C ALA A 47 -0.82 -6.01 -6.26
N VAL A 48 -1.10 -6.63 -5.12
CA VAL A 48 -1.99 -7.78 -4.98
C VAL A 48 -3.42 -7.28 -4.83
N LEU A 49 -4.25 -7.52 -5.84
CA LEU A 49 -5.68 -7.24 -5.80
C LEU A 49 -6.42 -8.27 -4.95
N GLY A 50 -7.60 -7.89 -4.46
CA GLY A 50 -8.55 -8.83 -3.87
C GLY A 50 -8.77 -10.05 -4.79
N GLY A 51 -8.52 -11.25 -4.26
CA GLY A 51 -8.57 -12.50 -5.03
C GLY A 51 -7.22 -12.96 -5.61
N GLY A 52 -6.09 -12.40 -5.15
CA GLY A 52 -4.74 -12.93 -5.40
C GLY A 52 -4.15 -12.63 -6.79
N GLY A 53 -4.78 -11.77 -7.58
CA GLY A 53 -4.20 -11.30 -8.83
C GLY A 53 -3.13 -10.23 -8.57
N ILE A 54 -1.96 -10.36 -9.16
CA ILE A 54 -0.87 -9.37 -9.07
C ILE A 54 -0.95 -8.46 -10.29
N VAL A 55 -1.11 -7.16 -10.06
CA VAL A 55 -0.99 -6.13 -11.09
C VAL A 55 0.48 -5.74 -11.24
N THR A 56 0.94 -5.74 -12.48
CA THR A 56 2.26 -5.23 -12.86
C THR A 56 2.10 -4.16 -13.93
N LEU A 57 2.92 -3.11 -13.85
CA LEU A 57 3.00 -2.07 -14.86
C LEU A 57 4.34 -2.14 -15.61
N SER A 58 4.30 -1.89 -16.91
CA SER A 58 5.48 -1.71 -17.75
C SER A 58 5.19 -0.65 -18.78
N GLU A 59 5.91 0.48 -18.73
CA GLU A 59 5.65 1.65 -19.59
C GLU A 59 4.14 2.00 -19.57
N ASN A 60 3.47 1.99 -20.72
CA ASN A 60 2.05 2.25 -20.90
C ASN A 60 1.19 0.98 -20.90
N ARG A 61 1.73 -0.17 -20.45
CA ARG A 61 1.02 -1.44 -20.35
C ARG A 61 0.82 -1.88 -18.91
N TRP A 62 -0.24 -2.63 -18.68
CA TRP A 62 -0.51 -3.30 -17.42
C TRP A 62 -0.91 -4.76 -17.68
N THR A 63 -0.61 -5.62 -16.72
CA THR A 63 -1.00 -7.03 -16.71
C THR A 63 -1.51 -7.43 -15.33
N VAL A 64 -2.37 -8.43 -15.29
CA VAL A 64 -2.78 -9.14 -14.08
C VAL A 64 -2.42 -10.60 -14.23
N ILE A 65 -1.56 -11.09 -13.35
CA ILE A 65 -1.17 -12.50 -13.26
C ILE A 65 -1.81 -13.11 -12.01
N ARG A 66 -2.34 -14.34 -12.13
CA ARG A 66 -2.83 -15.15 -11.00
C ARG A 66 -2.43 -16.60 -11.25
N ASP A 67 -1.86 -17.25 -10.24
CA ASP A 67 -1.42 -18.65 -10.33
C ASP A 67 -0.57 -18.91 -11.59
N ASP A 68 0.43 -18.04 -11.81
CA ASP A 68 1.34 -18.03 -12.97
C ASP A 68 0.66 -17.90 -14.36
N SER A 69 -0.63 -17.57 -14.38
CA SER A 69 -1.43 -17.43 -15.60
C SER A 69 -1.84 -15.97 -15.84
N LEU A 70 -1.79 -15.53 -17.09
CA LEU A 70 -2.32 -14.24 -17.50
C LEU A 70 -3.85 -14.23 -17.32
N VAL A 71 -4.35 -13.26 -16.56
CA VAL A 71 -5.79 -13.07 -16.32
C VAL A 71 -6.34 -11.93 -17.17
N ALA A 72 -5.61 -10.83 -17.23
CA ALA A 72 -5.99 -9.64 -18.00
C ALA A 72 -4.75 -8.83 -18.37
N GLU A 73 -4.86 -8.04 -19.43
CA GLU A 73 -3.83 -7.09 -19.83
C GLU A 73 -4.43 -5.91 -20.60
N GLY A 74 -3.65 -4.86 -20.76
CA GLY A 74 -4.01 -3.78 -21.65
C GLY A 74 -3.07 -2.60 -21.57
N THR A 75 -3.61 -1.43 -21.86
CA THR A 75 -2.90 -0.16 -21.81
C THR A 75 -3.46 0.75 -20.73
N TRP A 76 -2.64 1.68 -20.29
CA TRP A 76 -3.05 2.69 -19.34
C TRP A 76 -2.43 4.05 -19.66
N GLU A 77 -3.05 5.08 -19.10
CA GLU A 77 -2.54 6.45 -19.08
C GLU A 77 -2.91 7.13 -17.77
N TRP A 78 -2.16 8.17 -17.43
CA TRP A 78 -2.48 9.05 -16.31
C TRP A 78 -3.26 10.25 -16.80
N ASP A 79 -4.44 10.48 -16.24
CA ASP A 79 -5.29 11.62 -16.60
C ASP A 79 -5.90 12.26 -15.35
N ALA A 80 -5.68 13.57 -15.19
CA ALA A 80 -6.26 14.38 -14.10
C ALA A 80 -6.16 13.74 -12.69
N GLY A 81 -5.02 13.13 -12.37
CA GLY A 81 -4.80 12.48 -11.07
C GLY A 81 -5.55 11.16 -10.90
N ARG A 82 -5.73 10.42 -11.99
CA ARG A 82 -6.39 9.11 -12.07
C ARG A 82 -5.59 8.18 -12.96
N TRP A 83 -5.64 6.90 -12.63
CA TRP A 83 -5.17 5.82 -13.49
C TRP A 83 -6.32 5.41 -14.42
N CYS A 84 -6.21 5.72 -15.70
CA CYS A 84 -7.18 5.33 -16.72
C CYS A 84 -6.64 4.13 -17.50
N ARG A 85 -7.39 3.04 -17.54
CA ARG A 85 -6.98 1.83 -18.26
C ARG A 85 -8.05 1.32 -19.21
N THR A 86 -7.61 0.59 -20.22
CA THR A 86 -8.45 -0.27 -21.08
C THR A 86 -7.74 -1.61 -21.23
N GLY A 87 -8.44 -2.64 -21.71
CA GLY A 87 -7.77 -3.91 -21.96
C GLY A 87 -8.72 -5.05 -22.28
N SER A 88 -8.26 -6.26 -22.03
CA SER A 88 -9.04 -7.47 -22.19
C SER A 88 -8.68 -8.51 -21.13
N MET A 89 -9.64 -9.38 -20.84
CA MET A 89 -9.41 -10.62 -20.12
C MET A 89 -8.72 -11.62 -21.05
N ALA A 90 -7.96 -12.56 -20.49
CA ALA A 90 -7.36 -13.66 -21.24
C ALA A 90 -8.40 -14.55 -21.96
N THR A 91 -9.66 -14.51 -21.51
CA THR A 91 -10.80 -15.15 -22.18
C THR A 91 -11.26 -14.45 -23.47
N GLY A 92 -10.68 -13.28 -23.79
CA GLY A 92 -11.02 -12.45 -24.94
C GLY A 92 -12.09 -11.38 -24.66
N ALA A 93 -12.72 -11.39 -23.48
CA ALA A 93 -13.69 -10.36 -23.09
C ALA A 93 -13.00 -8.98 -22.99
N GLN A 94 -13.59 -7.97 -23.63
CA GLN A 94 -13.04 -6.61 -23.61
C GLN A 94 -13.40 -5.90 -22.30
N LEU A 95 -12.46 -5.12 -21.81
CA LEU A 95 -12.62 -4.25 -20.65
C LEU A 95 -12.78 -2.82 -21.15
N GLU A 96 -13.93 -2.23 -20.86
CA GLU A 96 -14.16 -0.82 -21.14
C GLU A 96 -13.16 0.06 -20.40
N ARG A 97 -12.99 1.28 -20.92
CA ARG A 97 -12.13 2.27 -20.29
C ARG A 97 -12.64 2.62 -18.90
N GLU A 98 -11.78 2.48 -17.90
CA GLU A 98 -12.08 2.81 -16.51
C GLU A 98 -10.98 3.70 -15.91
N CYS A 99 -11.38 4.80 -15.26
CA CYS A 99 -10.48 5.74 -14.59
C CYS A 99 -10.67 5.68 -13.08
N GLN A 100 -9.63 5.24 -12.37
CA GLN A 100 -9.66 4.99 -10.93
C GLN A 100 -8.80 5.98 -10.15
N ILE A 101 -9.22 6.26 -8.92
CA ILE A 101 -8.44 7.03 -7.95
C ILE A 101 -7.68 6.04 -7.07
N TYR A 102 -6.40 6.32 -6.83
CA TYR A 102 -5.55 5.53 -5.96
C TYR A 102 -5.15 6.37 -4.75
N GLU A 103 -5.24 5.75 -3.59
CA GLU A 103 -4.79 6.30 -2.33
C GLU A 103 -3.94 5.24 -1.62
N ILE A 104 -2.93 5.66 -0.87
CA ILE A 104 -1.97 4.75 -0.22
C ILE A 104 -1.86 5.03 1.27
N SER A 105 -1.74 3.98 2.07
CA SER A 105 -1.36 4.06 3.48
C SER A 105 -0.43 2.90 3.82
N GLY A 106 0.86 3.18 4.02
CA GLY A 106 1.88 2.15 4.19
C GLY A 106 1.96 1.20 2.98
N ASN A 107 1.54 -0.05 3.18
CA ASN A 107 1.52 -1.09 2.14
C ASN A 107 0.11 -1.33 1.57
N GLN A 108 -0.88 -0.57 1.99
CA GLN A 108 -2.25 -0.72 1.51
C GLN A 108 -2.57 0.31 0.45
N LEU A 109 -3.25 -0.14 -0.60
CA LEU A 109 -3.86 0.71 -1.61
C LEU A 109 -5.37 0.70 -1.45
N ARG A 110 -5.97 1.87 -1.51
CA ARG A 110 -7.40 2.07 -1.70
C ARG A 110 -7.64 2.53 -3.13
N ILE A 111 -8.40 1.73 -3.85
CA ILE A 111 -8.71 1.92 -5.27
C ILE A 111 -10.19 2.25 -5.37
N THR A 112 -10.50 3.45 -5.84
CA THR A 112 -11.89 3.90 -6.03
C THR A 112 -12.21 3.96 -7.52
N SER A 113 -13.13 3.11 -7.94
CA SER A 113 -13.63 3.05 -9.33
C SER A 113 -14.76 4.04 -9.58
N PRO A 114 -15.09 4.33 -10.85
CA PRO A 114 -16.33 5.03 -11.19
C PRO A 114 -17.53 4.38 -10.50
N GLY A 115 -18.45 5.22 -9.99
CA GLY A 115 -19.59 4.78 -9.18
C GLY A 115 -19.28 4.49 -7.72
N ASN A 116 -18.14 4.96 -7.19
CA ASN A 116 -17.73 4.85 -5.77
C ASN A 116 -17.54 3.41 -5.28
N ARG A 117 -17.20 2.48 -6.18
CA ARG A 117 -16.81 1.12 -5.78
C ARG A 117 -15.39 1.15 -5.26
N VAL A 118 -15.20 0.73 -4.02
CA VAL A 118 -13.90 0.71 -3.35
C VAL A 118 -13.34 -0.71 -3.31
N GLN A 119 -12.11 -0.86 -3.75
CA GLN A 119 -11.32 -2.08 -3.62
C GLN A 119 -10.07 -1.78 -2.79
N LEU A 120 -9.72 -2.68 -1.89
CA LEU A 120 -8.43 -2.65 -1.19
C LEU A 120 -7.47 -3.61 -1.88
N ALA A 121 -6.21 -3.22 -1.93
CA ALA A 121 -5.10 -4.02 -2.45
C ALA A 121 -3.88 -3.85 -1.53
N GLU A 122 -2.95 -4.79 -1.59
CA GLU A 122 -1.71 -4.74 -0.82
C GLU A 122 -0.51 -4.69 -1.76
N LEU A 123 0.46 -3.83 -1.46
CA LEU A 123 1.72 -3.76 -2.17
C LEU A 123 2.62 -4.92 -1.75
N ILE A 124 3.29 -5.55 -2.71
CA ILE A 124 4.29 -6.56 -2.42
C ILE A 124 5.46 -5.86 -1.70
N GLN A 125 5.89 -6.44 -0.58
CA GLN A 125 7.07 -5.96 0.14
C GLN A 125 8.30 -6.50 -0.58
N SER A 126 9.20 -5.59 -0.99
CA SER A 126 10.52 -5.94 -1.53
C SER A 126 11.43 -6.49 -0.45
#